data_AF-L9X3Y3-F1
#
_entry.id   AF-L9X3Y3-F1
#
_cell.length_a   1.000
_cell.length_b   1.000
_cell.length_c   1.000
_cell.angle_alpha   90.00
_cell.angle_beta   90.00
_cell.angle_gamma   90.00
#
_symmetry.space_group_name_H-M   'P 1'
#
loop_
_entity.id
_entity.type
_entity.pdbx_description
1 polymer ?
#
loop_
_entity_poly.entity_id
_entity_poly.type
_entity_poly.pdbx_seq_one_letter_code
_entity_poly.pdbx_strand_id
1 'polypeptide(L)'
;MKAVQIRVSMSEVDRLTALFVESSRNTALSWLLLAVLGASFVGGILLGRYESVLFSGIAIVVIAAPAVKFRDPTLMPPWYFVGLICLPVLWEAFAPRPLMTAVVPSLALATLGLLMAVELHRFTSLRLVPWFAIVLTVLFTLAMSGLLNIVRWSADVLFGTAFLLDGRTQDAINAAVMIEFIYATIAGLLAGVIFYWYFRNAGGRTSPRMAASSTPRAEDEDIEGVVLSERLGVAKRRQLQLVRLMQFVLVGVLAYGVWSLQLPVVTNAIIALVITFVPAVLDRDYHIAIEPGLALWVTSAVFLHALGTAGLYDAIARWDNLTHTLSATVVAAAGYATLRAIHLHGRDIHLPRWALFGFTVVFVLSMGVVWEIFEFVVDQGALLLGVEPVLAQHGIDDTIVDMLFNTLGAIIVATWGTVYLTEVSESLAAQLESRFGVDESDA
;
A
#
# COMPACT_ATOMS: atom_id res chain seq x y z
N MET A 1 -2.47 38.61 45.91
CA MET A 1 -2.20 37.17 46.01
C MET A 1 -3.51 36.41 46.10
N LYS A 2 -3.85 35.65 45.06
CA LYS A 2 -4.44 34.30 45.12
C LYS A 2 -4.61 33.82 43.67
N ALA A 3 -3.62 33.07 43.20
CA ALA A 3 -3.68 32.37 41.93
C ALA A 3 -4.78 31.31 42.02
N VAL A 4 -5.77 31.39 41.14
CA VAL A 4 -6.77 30.35 40.97
C VAL A 4 -6.11 29.22 40.20
N GLN A 5 -5.68 28.18 40.92
CA GLN A 5 -5.23 26.92 40.33
C GLN A 5 -6.46 26.21 39.76
N ILE A 6 -6.65 26.29 38.44
CA ILE A 6 -7.58 25.44 37.71
C ILE A 6 -6.96 24.04 37.70
N ARG A 7 -7.43 23.18 38.60
CA ARG A 7 -7.06 21.76 38.63
C ARG A 7 -7.81 21.06 37.50
N VAL A 8 -7.17 20.95 36.33
CA VAL A 8 -7.66 20.13 35.23
C VAL A 8 -7.64 18.67 35.69
N SER A 9 -8.80 18.05 35.84
CA SER A 9 -8.90 16.61 36.12
C SER A 9 -8.65 15.84 34.83
N MET A 10 -7.46 15.22 34.71
CA MET A 10 -7.14 14.25 33.65
C MET A 10 -8.16 13.10 33.65
N SER A 11 -8.65 12.72 32.48
CA SER A 11 -9.53 11.57 32.32
C SER A 11 -8.80 10.25 32.63
N GLU A 12 -9.52 9.18 32.95
CA GLU A 12 -8.90 7.83 33.11
C GLU A 12 -8.26 7.33 31.81
N VAL A 13 -8.74 7.82 30.66
CA VAL A 13 -8.14 7.59 29.34
C VAL A 13 -6.79 8.30 29.25
N ASP A 14 -6.69 9.57 29.67
CA ASP A 14 -5.39 10.28 29.74
C ASP A 14 -4.40 9.60 30.68
N ARG A 15 -4.87 8.97 31.76
CA ARG A 15 -4.02 8.18 32.67
C ARG A 15 -3.55 6.86 32.05
N LEU A 16 -4.40 6.17 31.29
CA LEU A 16 -4.05 4.94 30.59
C LEU A 16 -3.15 5.21 29.38
N THR A 17 -3.40 6.27 28.61
CA THR A 17 -2.54 6.72 27.53
C THR A 17 -1.19 7.26 28.05
N ALA A 18 -1.17 7.94 29.21
CA ALA A 18 0.07 8.30 29.91
C ALA A 18 0.85 7.08 30.44
N LEU A 19 0.16 5.98 30.79
CA LEU A 19 0.81 4.70 31.15
C LEU A 19 1.54 4.04 29.98
N PHE A 20 1.20 4.36 28.72
CA PHE A 20 1.82 3.78 27.52
C PHE A 20 3.09 4.47 27.04
N VAL A 21 3.41 5.67 27.54
CA VAL A 21 4.49 6.49 26.95
C VAL A 21 5.47 7.06 27.99
N GLU A 22 5.06 7.33 29.23
CA GLU A 22 5.90 8.12 30.15
C GLU A 22 6.54 7.30 31.30
N SER A 23 6.51 5.97 31.24
CA SER A 23 7.24 5.18 32.24
C SER A 23 8.69 5.00 31.82
N SER A 24 9.64 5.37 32.69
CA SER A 24 11.08 5.12 32.49
C SER A 24 11.37 3.65 32.18
N ARG A 25 10.48 2.73 32.62
CA ARG A 25 10.53 1.31 32.33
C ARG A 25 10.26 0.98 30.85
N ASN A 26 9.24 1.59 30.24
CA ASN A 26 8.96 1.39 28.82
C ASN A 26 10.14 1.84 27.96
N THR A 27 10.64 3.05 28.23
CA THR A 27 11.81 3.61 27.54
C THR A 27 13.01 2.67 27.67
N ALA A 28 13.36 2.26 28.90
CA ALA A 28 14.50 1.38 29.14
C ALA A 28 14.38 0.02 28.43
N LEU A 29 13.22 -0.63 28.50
CA LEU A 29 12.99 -1.93 27.86
C LEU A 29 13.00 -1.82 26.33
N SER A 30 12.43 -0.75 25.78
CA SER A 30 12.40 -0.54 24.33
C SER A 30 13.79 -0.25 23.76
N TRP A 31 14.60 0.55 24.45
CA TRP A 31 16.01 0.76 24.08
C TRP A 31 16.84 -0.51 24.23
N LEU A 32 16.60 -1.32 25.28
CA LEU A 32 17.27 -2.61 25.44
C LEU A 32 16.96 -3.55 24.26
N LEU A 33 15.69 -3.65 23.86
CA LEU A 33 15.29 -4.47 22.72
C LEU A 33 15.81 -3.89 21.39
N LEU A 34 15.86 -2.57 21.24
CA LEU A 34 16.49 -1.93 20.09
C LEU A 34 18.00 -2.22 20.04
N ALA A 35 18.67 -2.31 21.20
CA ALA A 35 20.06 -2.74 21.28
C ALA A 35 20.25 -4.21 20.89
N VAL A 36 19.28 -5.10 21.16
CA VAL A 36 19.28 -6.47 20.64
C VAL A 36 19.23 -6.48 19.11
N LEU A 37 18.37 -5.66 18.50
CA LEU A 37 18.34 -5.49 17.03
C LEU A 37 19.68 -4.93 16.52
N GLY A 38 20.26 -3.95 17.21
CA GLY A 38 21.57 -3.40 16.86
C GLY A 38 22.69 -4.44 16.93
N ALA A 39 22.68 -5.30 17.96
CA ALA A 39 23.62 -6.42 18.08
C ALA A 39 23.41 -7.46 16.97
N SER A 40 22.16 -7.76 16.59
CA SER A 40 21.85 -8.63 15.46
C SER A 40 22.32 -8.03 14.13
N PHE A 41 22.14 -6.73 13.92
CA PHE A 41 22.63 -6.01 12.75
C PHE A 41 24.15 -6.09 12.63
N VAL A 42 24.89 -5.74 13.69
CA VAL A 42 26.36 -5.77 13.71
C VAL A 42 26.87 -7.22 13.60
N GLY A 43 26.30 -8.13 14.39
CA GLY A 43 26.64 -9.55 14.33
C GLY A 43 26.37 -10.16 12.96
N GLY A 44 25.29 -9.76 12.30
CA GLY A 44 24.96 -10.18 10.94
C GLY A 44 26.01 -9.72 9.92
N ILE A 45 26.51 -8.48 10.02
CA ILE A 45 27.60 -7.99 9.16
C ILE A 45 28.87 -8.81 9.38
N LEU A 46 29.25 -9.01 10.65
CA LEU A 46 30.49 -9.70 11.02
C LEU A 46 30.48 -11.19 10.63
N LEU A 47 29.30 -11.83 10.68
CA LEU A 47 29.12 -13.25 10.37
C LEU A 47 28.66 -13.50 8.93
N GLY A 48 28.51 -12.46 8.10
CA GLY A 48 27.97 -12.58 6.75
C GLY A 48 26.50 -13.02 6.68
N ARG A 49 25.74 -12.87 7.78
CA ARG A 49 24.31 -13.21 7.86
C ARG A 49 23.48 -11.99 7.48
N TYR A 50 23.49 -11.66 6.19
CA TYR A 50 22.93 -10.40 5.73
C TYR A 50 21.40 -10.29 5.84
N GLU A 51 20.67 -11.40 6.04
CA GLU A 51 19.20 -11.37 6.22
C GLU A 51 18.83 -10.66 7.51
N SER A 52 19.53 -11.03 8.59
CA SER A 52 19.39 -10.40 9.90
C SER A 52 19.79 -8.92 9.85
N VAL A 53 20.76 -8.55 9.00
CA VAL A 53 21.17 -7.15 8.77
C VAL A 53 20.05 -6.37 8.11
N LEU A 54 19.46 -6.88 7.03
CA LEU A 54 18.40 -6.21 6.29
C LEU A 54 17.16 -5.98 7.15
N PHE A 55 16.68 -7.04 7.82
CA PHE A 55 15.51 -6.94 8.69
C PHE A 55 15.76 -6.01 9.88
N SER A 56 16.87 -6.20 10.62
CA SER A 56 17.17 -5.39 11.79
C SER A 56 17.39 -3.93 11.42
N GLY A 57 18.00 -3.63 10.27
CA GLY A 57 18.21 -2.28 9.79
C GLY A 57 16.89 -1.53 9.55
N ILE A 58 15.95 -2.14 8.82
CA ILE A 58 14.62 -1.57 8.58
C ILE A 58 13.88 -1.38 9.91
N ALA A 59 13.88 -2.40 10.78
CA ALA A 59 13.21 -2.33 12.07
C ALA A 59 13.76 -1.21 12.95
N ILE A 60 15.10 -1.06 13.03
CA ILE A 60 15.76 0.01 13.80
C ILE A 60 15.34 1.38 13.28
N VAL A 61 15.34 1.59 11.96
CA VAL A 61 14.95 2.87 11.36
C VAL A 61 13.52 3.23 11.73
N VAL A 62 12.58 2.30 11.60
CA VAL A 62 11.17 2.53 11.95
C VAL A 62 11.01 2.82 13.45
N ILE A 63 11.53 1.94 14.31
CA ILE A 63 11.37 2.06 15.78
C ILE A 63 12.02 3.33 16.33
N ALA A 64 13.19 3.72 15.80
CA ALA A 64 13.94 4.87 16.29
C ALA A 64 13.50 6.20 15.64
N ALA A 65 12.71 6.17 14.56
CA ALA A 65 12.34 7.36 13.81
C ALA A 65 11.72 8.46 14.68
N PRO A 66 10.76 8.19 15.60
CA PRO A 66 10.21 9.22 16.47
C PRO A 66 11.27 9.82 17.41
N ALA A 67 12.03 8.98 18.10
CA ALA A 67 13.05 9.43 19.05
C ALA A 67 14.11 10.31 18.38
N VAL A 68 14.54 9.94 17.16
CA VAL A 68 15.52 10.71 16.38
C VAL A 68 14.92 12.02 15.86
N LYS A 69 13.72 11.97 15.26
CA LYS A 69 13.06 13.14 14.65
C LYS A 69 12.78 14.25 15.68
N PHE A 70 12.29 13.87 16.85
CA PHE A 70 11.95 14.81 17.92
C PHE A 70 13.10 15.05 18.91
N ARG A 71 14.24 14.36 18.73
CA ARG A 71 15.40 14.42 19.62
C ARG A 71 15.06 14.14 21.09
N ASP A 72 14.12 13.22 21.31
CA ASP A 72 13.64 12.83 22.62
C ASP A 72 13.70 11.31 22.77
N PRO A 73 14.63 10.76 23.56
CA PRO A 73 14.82 9.32 23.71
C PRO A 73 13.67 8.66 24.47
N THR A 74 12.74 9.41 25.07
CA THR A 74 11.58 8.85 25.75
C THR A 74 10.47 8.44 24.79
N LEU A 75 10.47 8.99 23.56
CA LEU A 75 9.50 8.71 22.50
C LEU A 75 9.79 7.39 21.78
N MET A 76 9.82 6.30 22.57
CA MET A 76 9.94 4.94 22.06
C MET A 76 8.58 4.27 21.94
N PRO A 77 8.39 3.36 20.96
CA PRO A 77 7.22 2.49 20.91
C PRO A 77 7.09 1.66 22.19
N PRO A 78 5.90 1.15 22.52
CA PRO A 78 5.75 0.24 23.64
C PRO A 78 6.63 -1.01 23.49
N TRP A 79 7.33 -1.39 24.57
CA TRP A 79 8.34 -2.45 24.55
C TRP A 79 7.81 -3.79 24.03
N TYR A 80 6.52 -4.08 24.22
CA TYR A 80 5.91 -5.33 23.74
C TYR A 80 5.79 -5.35 22.21
N PHE A 81 5.54 -4.21 21.55
CA PHE A 81 5.61 -4.13 20.09
C PHE A 81 7.04 -4.31 19.60
N VAL A 82 8.01 -3.65 20.24
CA VAL A 82 9.42 -3.84 19.92
C VAL A 82 9.83 -5.31 20.14
N GLY A 83 9.34 -5.94 21.21
CA GLY A 83 9.59 -7.35 21.51
C GLY A 83 9.04 -8.30 20.45
N LEU A 84 7.82 -8.05 19.95
CA LEU A 84 7.24 -8.78 18.82
C LEU A 84 8.08 -8.61 17.55
N ILE A 85 8.57 -7.40 17.28
CA ILE A 85 9.45 -7.12 16.14
C ILE A 85 10.80 -7.84 16.30
N CYS A 86 11.32 -7.97 17.52
CA CYS A 86 12.55 -8.70 17.82
C CYS A 86 12.38 -10.24 17.75
N LEU A 87 11.16 -10.78 17.65
CA LEU A 87 10.94 -12.23 17.68
C LEU A 87 11.75 -13.00 16.64
N PRO A 88 11.86 -12.60 15.36
CA PRO A 88 12.67 -13.33 14.39
C PRO A 88 14.13 -13.45 14.83
N VAL A 89 14.70 -12.33 15.30
CA VAL A 89 16.09 -12.26 15.78
C VAL A 89 16.31 -13.13 17.02
N LEU A 90 15.38 -13.06 17.97
CA LEU A 90 15.46 -13.87 19.19
C LEU A 90 15.27 -15.35 18.88
N TRP A 91 14.33 -15.69 17.99
CA TRP A 91 14.00 -17.06 17.64
C TRP A 91 15.16 -17.79 16.95
N GLU A 92 15.85 -17.13 16.03
CA GLU A 92 17.04 -17.68 15.37
C GLU A 92 18.14 -18.10 16.36
N ALA A 93 18.22 -17.46 17.53
CA ALA A 93 19.22 -17.77 18.54
C ALA A 93 18.93 -19.08 19.33
N PHE A 94 17.68 -19.58 19.34
CA PHE A 94 17.24 -20.68 20.22
C PHE A 94 16.86 -22.00 19.51
N ALA A 95 17.19 -22.14 18.22
CA ALA A 95 16.98 -23.29 17.32
C ALA A 95 15.68 -23.27 16.48
N PRO A 96 15.76 -23.16 15.13
CA PRO A 96 14.60 -23.02 14.26
C PRO A 96 13.86 -24.36 14.03
N ARG A 97 12.53 -24.35 14.19
CA ARG A 97 11.62 -25.39 13.66
C ARG A 97 10.96 -24.90 12.36
N PRO A 98 10.74 -25.76 11.33
CA PRO A 98 10.28 -25.33 10.00
C PRO A 98 8.93 -24.61 9.97
N LEU A 99 7.97 -24.98 10.82
CA LEU A 99 6.63 -24.37 10.79
C LEU A 99 6.62 -22.92 11.33
N MET A 100 7.69 -22.50 12.01
CA MET A 100 7.81 -21.16 12.59
C MET A 100 8.66 -20.20 11.75
N THR A 101 9.22 -20.64 10.62
CA THR A 101 10.08 -19.80 9.77
C THR A 101 9.32 -18.79 8.92
N ALA A 102 8.07 -19.05 8.54
CA ALA A 102 7.25 -18.10 7.76
C ALA A 102 6.37 -17.19 8.63
N VAL A 103 5.83 -17.72 9.74
CA VAL A 103 4.87 -17.02 10.60
C VAL A 103 5.53 -15.92 11.41
N VAL A 104 6.71 -16.19 12.00
CA VAL A 104 7.38 -15.25 12.90
C VAL A 104 7.84 -13.97 12.18
N PRO A 105 8.52 -14.04 11.01
CA PRO A 105 8.86 -12.84 10.24
C PRO A 105 7.62 -12.07 9.77
N SER A 106 6.57 -12.77 9.34
CA SER A 106 5.31 -12.14 8.91
C SER A 106 4.63 -11.37 10.03
N LEU A 107 4.61 -11.93 11.25
CA LEU A 107 4.07 -11.25 12.43
C LEU A 107 4.90 -10.02 12.82
N ALA A 108 6.23 -10.14 12.76
CA ALA A 108 7.12 -9.03 13.05
C ALA A 108 6.95 -7.88 12.03
N LEU A 109 6.83 -8.23 10.76
CA LEU A 109 6.56 -7.29 9.67
C LEU A 109 5.19 -6.63 9.79
N ALA A 110 4.16 -7.40 10.16
CA ALA A 110 2.83 -6.88 10.46
C ALA A 110 2.86 -5.91 11.65
N THR A 111 3.66 -6.23 12.67
CA THR A 111 3.87 -5.34 13.83
C THR A 111 4.56 -4.04 13.43
N LEU A 112 5.54 -4.08 12.52
CA LEU A 112 6.16 -2.88 11.94
C LEU A 112 5.15 -2.05 11.13
N GLY A 113 4.32 -2.69 10.30
CA GLY A 113 3.28 -2.00 9.55
C GLY A 113 2.25 -1.31 10.45
N LEU A 114 1.83 -1.99 11.52
CA LEU A 114 0.98 -1.41 12.55
C LEU A 114 1.66 -0.25 13.25
N LEU A 115 2.93 -0.41 13.65
CA LEU A 115 3.71 0.63 14.31
C LEU A 115 3.79 1.88 13.43
N MET A 116 4.05 1.74 12.14
CA MET A 116 4.04 2.87 11.20
C MET A 116 2.67 3.57 11.15
N ALA A 117 1.56 2.82 11.09
CA ALA A 117 0.22 3.41 11.10
C ALA A 117 -0.04 4.20 12.40
N VAL A 118 0.38 3.67 13.55
CA VAL A 118 0.27 4.32 14.86
C VAL A 118 1.15 5.56 14.95
N GLU A 119 2.39 5.49 14.47
CA GLU A 119 3.32 6.61 14.46
C GLU A 119 2.82 7.74 13.58
N LEU A 120 2.25 7.43 12.40
CA LEU A 120 1.60 8.42 11.57
C LEU A 120 0.44 9.09 12.30
N HIS A 121 -0.45 8.31 12.92
CA HIS A 121 -1.56 8.88 13.68
C HIS A 121 -1.10 9.77 14.85
N ARG A 122 -0.01 9.38 15.52
CA ARG A 122 0.49 10.05 16.73
C ARG A 122 1.31 11.30 16.45
N PHE A 123 2.16 11.26 15.42
CA PHE A 123 3.19 12.28 15.18
C PHE A 123 2.90 13.15 13.95
N THR A 124 1.75 12.96 13.31
CA THR A 124 1.29 13.80 12.20
C THR A 124 -0.11 14.33 12.47
N SER A 125 -0.58 15.24 11.62
CA SER A 125 -1.95 15.76 11.67
C SER A 125 -3.00 14.74 11.21
N LEU A 126 -2.60 13.55 10.74
CA LEU A 126 -3.50 12.56 10.19
C LEU A 126 -4.28 11.84 11.30
N ARG A 127 -5.60 12.06 11.28
CA ARG A 127 -6.53 11.42 12.20
C ARG A 127 -7.11 10.20 11.51
N LEU A 128 -6.69 9.01 11.95
CA LEU A 128 -7.18 7.75 11.38
C LEU A 128 -8.49 7.37 12.08
N VAL A 129 -9.55 7.16 11.30
CA VAL A 129 -10.72 6.45 11.80
C VAL A 129 -10.36 4.98 12.05
N PRO A 130 -10.98 4.30 13.04
CA PRO A 130 -10.53 2.98 13.47
C PRO A 130 -10.45 1.91 12.37
N TRP A 131 -11.41 1.87 11.45
CA TRP A 131 -11.38 0.91 10.32
C TRP A 131 -10.24 1.22 9.34
N PHE A 132 -9.93 2.51 9.14
CA PHE A 132 -8.87 2.94 8.23
C PHE A 132 -7.49 2.62 8.81
N ALA A 133 -7.34 2.56 10.13
CA ALA A 133 -6.11 2.07 10.76
C ALA A 133 -5.83 0.59 10.42
N ILE A 134 -6.86 -0.25 10.29
CA ILE A 134 -6.71 -1.65 9.84
C ILE A 134 -6.21 -1.68 8.39
N VAL A 135 -6.88 -0.95 7.51
CA VAL A 135 -6.51 -0.87 6.09
C VAL A 135 -5.08 -0.38 5.93
N LEU A 136 -4.71 0.71 6.61
CA LEU A 136 -3.38 1.29 6.55
C LEU A 136 -2.30 0.35 7.10
N THR A 137 -2.63 -0.40 8.16
CA THR A 137 -1.74 -1.45 8.70
C THR A 137 -1.44 -2.51 7.65
N VAL A 138 -2.48 -3.05 7.00
CA VAL A 138 -2.33 -4.04 5.92
C VAL A 138 -1.51 -3.47 4.77
N LEU A 139 -1.82 -2.25 4.32
CA LEU A 139 -1.06 -1.59 3.25
C LEU A 139 0.42 -1.48 3.60
N PHE A 140 0.77 -0.98 4.79
CA PHE A 140 2.18 -0.91 5.20
C PHE A 140 2.84 -2.28 5.31
N THR A 141 2.14 -3.29 5.84
CA THR A 141 2.68 -4.66 5.90
C THR A 141 3.01 -5.19 4.51
N LEU A 142 2.09 -5.07 3.56
CA LEU A 142 2.28 -5.54 2.19
C LEU A 142 3.35 -4.74 1.45
N ALA A 143 3.32 -3.41 1.56
CA ALA A 143 4.32 -2.56 0.91
C ALA A 143 5.74 -2.84 1.44
N MET A 144 5.88 -3.05 2.76
CA MET A 144 7.17 -3.40 3.34
C MET A 144 7.61 -4.82 2.95
N SER A 145 6.68 -5.76 2.82
CA SER A 145 6.96 -7.12 2.34
C SER A 145 7.44 -7.11 0.89
N GLY A 146 6.74 -6.37 0.03
CA GLY A 146 7.12 -6.15 -1.35
C GLY A 146 8.49 -5.51 -1.49
N LEU A 147 8.70 -4.39 -0.79
CA LEU A 147 9.98 -3.68 -0.77
C LEU A 147 11.13 -4.56 -0.27
N LEU A 148 10.89 -5.38 0.76
CA LEU A 148 11.90 -6.28 1.29
C LEU A 148 12.34 -7.31 0.22
N ASN A 149 11.38 -7.89 -0.52
CA ASN A 149 11.71 -8.85 -1.56
C ASN A 149 12.37 -8.20 -2.79
N ILE A 150 11.98 -6.96 -3.15
CA ILE A 150 12.72 -6.16 -4.14
C ILE A 150 14.18 -5.98 -3.71
N VAL A 151 14.43 -5.63 -2.45
CA VAL A 151 15.79 -5.39 -1.93
C VAL A 151 16.59 -6.68 -1.86
N ARG A 152 15.98 -7.79 -1.41
CA ARG A 152 16.61 -9.12 -1.39
C ARG A 152 17.04 -9.55 -2.79
N TRP A 153 16.12 -9.51 -3.75
CA TRP A 153 16.39 -9.91 -5.13
C TRP A 153 17.42 -8.99 -5.80
N SER A 154 17.29 -7.67 -5.61
CA SER A 154 18.26 -6.70 -6.15
C SER A 154 19.65 -6.94 -5.57
N ALA A 155 19.75 -7.31 -4.29
CA ALA A 155 21.04 -7.63 -3.69
C ALA A 155 21.63 -8.92 -4.27
N ASP A 156 20.81 -9.93 -4.52
CA ASP A 156 21.26 -11.17 -5.14
C ASP A 156 21.78 -10.92 -6.57
N VAL A 157 21.06 -10.13 -7.35
CA VAL A 157 21.43 -9.78 -8.73
C VAL A 157 22.65 -8.86 -8.79
N LEU A 158 22.71 -7.83 -7.95
CA LEU A 158 23.76 -6.79 -8.03
C LEU A 158 25.03 -7.14 -7.25
N PHE A 159 24.91 -7.85 -6.14
CA PHE A 159 26.02 -8.14 -5.23
C PHE A 159 26.32 -9.65 -5.11
N GLY A 160 25.53 -10.52 -5.75
CA GLY A 160 25.73 -11.96 -5.69
C GLY A 160 25.41 -12.57 -4.32
N THR A 161 24.52 -11.94 -3.53
CA THR A 161 23.97 -12.56 -2.33
C THR A 161 23.01 -13.70 -2.69
N ALA A 162 22.53 -14.45 -1.68
CA ALA A 162 21.63 -15.57 -1.86
C ALA A 162 20.44 -15.49 -0.89
N PHE A 163 19.76 -14.33 -0.84
CA PHE A 163 18.59 -14.09 0.00
C PHE A 163 17.31 -14.73 -0.52
N LEU A 164 17.13 -14.66 -1.84
CA LEU A 164 16.00 -15.20 -2.59
C LEU A 164 16.49 -16.21 -3.62
N LEU A 165 17.54 -15.86 -4.37
CA LEU A 165 18.14 -16.67 -5.43
C LEU A 165 19.11 -17.70 -4.85
N ASP A 166 18.57 -18.69 -4.14
CA ASP A 166 19.30 -19.69 -3.35
C ASP A 166 19.61 -21.01 -4.08
N GLY A 167 19.43 -21.03 -5.41
CA GLY A 167 19.65 -22.19 -6.26
C GLY A 167 18.42 -23.08 -6.48
N ARG A 168 17.28 -22.79 -5.84
CA ARG A 168 15.97 -23.34 -6.26
C ARG A 168 15.57 -22.83 -7.65
N THR A 169 14.58 -23.47 -8.26
CA THR A 169 14.01 -23.01 -9.54
C THR A 169 13.27 -21.68 -9.35
N GLN A 170 13.20 -20.87 -10.42
CA GLN A 170 12.50 -19.58 -10.43
C GLN A 170 11.06 -19.71 -9.91
N ASP A 171 10.29 -20.69 -10.40
CA ASP A 171 8.91 -20.93 -9.96
C ASP A 171 8.81 -21.36 -8.49
N ALA A 172 9.80 -22.12 -7.99
CA ALA A 172 9.80 -22.57 -6.59
C ALA A 172 10.15 -21.44 -5.63
N ILE A 173 11.03 -20.52 -6.04
CA ILE A 173 11.32 -19.30 -5.27
C ILE A 173 10.08 -18.40 -5.32
N ASN A 174 9.51 -18.21 -6.51
CA ASN A 174 8.31 -17.39 -6.69
C ASN A 174 7.15 -17.87 -5.82
N ALA A 175 6.82 -19.16 -5.87
CA ALA A 175 5.78 -19.75 -5.03
C ALA A 175 6.05 -19.55 -3.53
N ALA A 176 7.32 -19.60 -3.09
CA ALA A 176 7.67 -19.32 -1.71
C ALA A 176 7.42 -17.85 -1.32
N VAL A 177 7.77 -16.91 -2.21
CA VAL A 177 7.48 -15.47 -2.01
C VAL A 177 5.98 -15.20 -1.99
N MET A 178 5.19 -15.85 -2.86
CA MET A 178 3.73 -15.73 -2.84
C MET A 178 3.13 -16.21 -1.51
N ILE A 179 3.66 -17.30 -0.96
CA ILE A 179 3.27 -17.79 0.35
C ILE A 179 3.68 -16.79 1.45
N GLU A 180 4.87 -16.18 1.38
CA GLU A 180 5.28 -15.10 2.29
C GLU A 180 4.31 -13.92 2.24
N PHE A 181 3.92 -13.48 1.04
CA PHE A 181 2.94 -12.41 0.84
C PHE A 181 1.56 -12.74 1.41
N ILE A 182 1.09 -13.98 1.25
CA ILE A 182 -0.16 -14.45 1.86
C ILE A 182 -0.08 -14.40 3.39
N TYR A 183 1.01 -14.90 3.99
CA TYR A 183 1.21 -14.83 5.44
C TYR A 183 1.32 -13.38 5.95
N ALA A 184 1.99 -12.50 5.21
CA ALA A 184 2.07 -11.08 5.53
C ALA A 184 0.67 -10.42 5.47
N THR A 185 -0.15 -10.76 4.48
CA THR A 185 -1.55 -10.30 4.38
C THR A 185 -2.35 -10.70 5.61
N ILE A 186 -2.31 -11.99 5.98
CA ILE A 186 -3.03 -12.53 7.13
C ILE A 186 -2.52 -11.88 8.44
N ALA A 187 -1.20 -11.78 8.62
CA ALA A 187 -0.60 -11.18 9.79
C ALA A 187 -0.96 -9.69 9.92
N GLY A 188 -0.95 -8.93 8.83
CA GLY A 188 -1.35 -7.52 8.79
C GLY A 188 -2.81 -7.33 9.17
N LEU A 189 -3.71 -8.16 8.64
CA LEU A 189 -5.14 -8.16 9.00
C LEU A 189 -5.34 -8.46 10.48
N LEU A 190 -4.70 -9.51 11.00
CA LEU A 190 -4.78 -9.88 12.41
C LEU A 190 -4.24 -8.77 13.32
N ALA A 191 -3.08 -8.19 13.00
CA ALA A 191 -2.49 -7.09 13.75
C ALA A 191 -3.42 -5.87 13.78
N GLY A 192 -3.98 -5.49 12.63
CA GLY A 192 -4.93 -4.39 12.53
C GLY A 192 -6.21 -4.64 13.34
N VAL A 193 -6.79 -5.84 13.26
CA VAL A 193 -8.01 -6.21 14.00
C VAL A 193 -7.78 -6.25 15.51
N ILE A 194 -6.67 -6.85 15.96
CA ILE A 194 -6.28 -6.89 17.38
C ILE A 194 -6.13 -5.45 17.90
N PHE A 195 -5.47 -4.59 17.14
CA PHE A 195 -5.30 -3.18 17.48
C PHE A 195 -6.65 -2.43 17.54
N TYR A 196 -7.53 -2.66 16.56
CA TYR A 196 -8.88 -2.11 16.55
C TYR A 196 -9.67 -2.51 17.81
N TRP A 197 -9.65 -3.79 18.17
CA TRP A 197 -10.36 -4.30 19.34
C TRP A 197 -9.80 -3.74 20.64
N TYR A 198 -8.47 -3.68 20.75
CA TYR A 198 -7.78 -3.07 21.88
C TYR A 198 -8.24 -1.63 22.11
N PHE A 199 -8.25 -0.78 21.08
CA PHE A 199 -8.69 0.62 21.22
C PHE A 199 -10.19 0.77 21.44
N ARG A 200 -11.02 -0.05 20.78
CA ARG A 200 -12.47 -0.05 20.98
C ARG A 200 -12.83 -0.40 22.43
N ASN A 201 -12.17 -1.40 23.01
CA ASN A 201 -12.43 -1.85 24.37
C ASN A 201 -11.75 -0.97 25.44
N ALA A 202 -10.59 -0.39 25.14
CA ALA A 202 -9.91 0.56 26.02
C ALA A 202 -10.58 1.95 26.05
N GLY A 203 -11.40 2.28 25.04
CA GLY A 203 -11.84 3.65 24.75
C GLY A 203 -13.35 3.87 24.65
N GLY A 204 -14.17 3.21 25.48
CA GLY A 204 -15.64 3.39 25.51
C GLY A 204 -16.17 4.80 25.84
N ARG A 205 -15.33 5.85 25.86
CA ARG A 205 -15.74 7.25 25.95
C ARG A 205 -14.75 8.13 25.20
N THR A 206 -14.99 8.37 23.92
CA THR A 206 -14.52 9.61 23.27
C THR A 206 -15.04 10.78 24.11
N SER A 207 -14.15 11.46 24.83
CA SER A 207 -14.55 12.58 25.67
C SER A 207 -15.16 13.69 24.79
N PRO A 208 -16.35 14.25 25.11
CA PRO A 208 -17.02 15.31 24.34
C PRO A 208 -16.28 16.67 24.26
N ARG A 209 -14.99 16.72 24.60
CA ARG A 209 -14.13 17.91 24.49
C ARG A 209 -13.34 17.97 23.17
N MET A 210 -13.68 17.13 22.20
CA MET A 210 -13.25 17.24 20.80
C MET A 210 -14.14 18.19 19.95
N ALA A 211 -15.10 18.88 20.58
CA ALA A 211 -15.78 20.00 19.94
C ALA A 211 -15.05 21.32 20.27
N ALA A 212 -14.63 22.03 19.22
CA ALA A 212 -13.92 23.31 19.17
C ALA A 212 -12.40 23.24 19.39
N SER A 213 -11.53 23.73 18.50
CA SER A 213 -11.69 24.81 17.51
C SER A 213 -11.05 24.40 16.17
N SER A 214 -11.86 24.37 15.11
CA SER A 214 -11.39 24.47 13.73
C SER A 214 -11.03 25.92 13.49
N THR A 215 -9.81 26.33 13.82
CA THR A 215 -9.24 27.53 13.19
C THR A 215 -8.81 27.10 11.78
N PRO A 216 -9.45 27.59 10.71
CA PRO A 216 -8.97 27.33 9.36
C PRO A 216 -7.61 28.04 9.23
N ARG A 217 -6.52 27.29 9.39
CA ARG A 217 -5.21 27.80 9.05
C ARG A 217 -5.08 27.64 7.55
N ALA A 218 -5.36 28.75 6.88
CA ALA A 218 -5.18 28.98 5.46
C ALA A 218 -3.79 28.55 5.00
N GLU A 219 -3.70 27.33 4.53
CA GLU A 219 -2.93 26.94 3.34
C GLU A 219 -3.88 26.07 2.52
N ASP A 220 -5.01 26.66 2.10
CA ASP A 220 -5.62 26.26 0.83
C ASP A 220 -4.54 26.56 -0.21
N GLU A 221 -3.66 25.60 -0.46
CA GLU A 221 -3.02 25.55 -1.76
C GLU A 221 -4.18 25.37 -2.74
N ASP A 222 -4.61 26.49 -3.35
CA ASP A 222 -5.36 26.52 -4.60
C ASP A 222 -4.49 25.79 -5.64
N ILE A 223 -4.48 24.46 -5.58
CA ILE A 223 -3.98 23.63 -6.66
C ILE A 223 -5.09 23.71 -7.71
N GLU A 224 -4.98 24.70 -8.58
CA GLU A 224 -5.80 24.83 -9.77
C GLU A 224 -5.74 23.48 -10.51
N GLY A 225 -6.81 22.68 -10.38
CA GLY A 225 -6.89 21.35 -10.94
C GLY A 225 -6.78 21.45 -12.45
N VAL A 226 -5.79 20.78 -13.03
CA VAL A 226 -5.61 20.81 -14.48
C VAL A 226 -6.26 19.58 -15.09
N VAL A 227 -7.24 19.80 -15.96
CA VAL A 227 -7.92 18.79 -16.75
C VAL A 227 -6.90 18.12 -17.68
N LEU A 228 -6.66 16.81 -17.54
CA LEU A 228 -5.68 16.05 -18.34
C LEU A 228 -5.99 16.20 -19.83
N SER A 229 -7.28 16.22 -20.19
CA SER A 229 -7.77 16.38 -21.57
C SER A 229 -7.25 17.64 -22.25
N GLU A 230 -6.97 18.72 -21.50
CA GLU A 230 -6.52 20.01 -22.04
C GLU A 230 -5.02 20.04 -22.31
N ARG A 231 -4.23 19.22 -21.60
CA ARG A 231 -2.77 19.12 -21.80
C ARG A 231 -2.35 18.12 -22.87
N LEU A 232 -3.20 17.15 -23.20
CA LEU A 232 -2.89 16.15 -24.23
C LEU A 232 -2.71 16.76 -25.64
N GLY A 233 -3.16 18.00 -25.86
CA GLY A 233 -3.11 18.65 -27.19
C GLY A 233 -4.00 17.98 -28.23
N VAL A 234 -4.87 17.05 -27.80
CA VAL A 234 -5.80 16.29 -28.65
C VAL A 234 -7.23 16.69 -28.30
N ALA A 235 -8.05 17.01 -29.29
CA ALA A 235 -9.44 17.37 -29.06
C ALA A 235 -10.21 16.26 -28.31
N LYS A 236 -11.07 16.62 -27.34
CA LYS A 236 -11.88 15.67 -26.54
C LYS A 236 -12.62 14.63 -27.40
N ARG A 237 -13.17 15.06 -28.55
CA ARG A 237 -13.82 14.16 -29.53
C ARG A 237 -12.87 13.08 -30.07
N ARG A 238 -11.62 13.45 -30.37
CA ARG A 238 -10.61 12.50 -30.85
C ARG A 238 -10.18 11.53 -29.75
N GLN A 239 -10.08 11.98 -28.51
CA GLN A 239 -9.78 11.11 -27.36
C GLN A 239 -10.84 10.00 -27.23
N LEU A 240 -12.13 10.36 -27.29
CA LEU A 240 -13.23 9.39 -27.27
C LEU A 240 -13.25 8.47 -28.50
N GLN A 241 -12.87 8.99 -29.68
CA GLN A 241 -12.72 8.16 -30.89
C GLN A 241 -11.59 7.14 -30.73
N LEU A 242 -10.47 7.51 -30.11
CA LEU A 242 -9.36 6.61 -29.82
C LEU A 242 -9.75 5.52 -28.83
N VAL A 243 -10.50 5.86 -27.76
CA VAL A 243 -11.06 4.88 -26.83
C VAL A 243 -11.91 3.85 -27.58
N ARG A 244 -12.85 4.29 -28.42
CA ARG A 244 -13.71 3.40 -29.21
C ARG A 244 -12.93 2.55 -30.20
N LEU A 245 -11.88 3.12 -30.81
CA LEU A 245 -10.99 2.39 -31.71
C LEU A 245 -10.26 1.27 -30.96
N MET A 246 -9.69 1.56 -29.78
CA MET A 246 -9.04 0.57 -28.93
C MET A 246 -10.02 -0.53 -28.50
N GLN A 247 -11.25 -0.17 -28.10
CA GLN A 247 -12.30 -1.14 -27.79
C GLN A 247 -12.63 -2.05 -28.99
N PHE A 248 -12.74 -1.47 -30.19
CA PHE A 248 -12.96 -2.26 -31.41
C PHE A 248 -11.80 -3.23 -31.68
N VAL A 249 -10.56 -2.78 -31.52
CA VAL A 249 -9.38 -3.64 -31.66
C VAL A 249 -9.36 -4.74 -30.59
N LEU A 250 -9.73 -4.44 -29.33
CA LEU A 250 -9.84 -5.45 -28.27
C LEU A 250 -10.89 -6.52 -28.57
N VAL A 251 -12.02 -6.16 -29.19
CA VAL A 251 -12.99 -7.14 -29.70
C VAL A 251 -12.34 -8.02 -30.78
N GLY A 252 -11.50 -7.44 -31.64
CA GLY A 252 -10.67 -8.18 -32.59
C GLY A 252 -9.69 -9.14 -31.92
N VAL A 253 -8.99 -8.70 -30.88
CA VAL A 253 -8.07 -9.53 -30.07
C VAL A 253 -8.83 -10.66 -29.38
N LEU A 254 -10.01 -10.38 -28.84
CA LEU A 254 -10.88 -11.40 -28.24
C LEU A 254 -11.30 -12.44 -29.28
N ALA A 255 -11.75 -11.99 -30.45
CA ALA A 255 -12.12 -12.91 -31.54
C ALA A 255 -10.92 -13.75 -32.01
N TYR A 256 -9.73 -13.14 -32.08
CA TYR A 256 -8.48 -13.85 -32.35
C TYR A 256 -8.19 -14.91 -31.28
N GLY A 257 -8.23 -14.56 -30.00
CA GLY A 257 -8.00 -15.49 -28.89
C GLY A 257 -8.97 -16.67 -28.88
N VAL A 258 -10.26 -16.41 -29.18
CA VAL A 258 -11.28 -17.47 -29.31
C VAL A 258 -10.98 -18.37 -30.51
N TRP A 259 -10.58 -17.78 -31.63
CA TRP A 259 -10.26 -18.53 -32.85
C TRP A 259 -8.96 -19.36 -32.70
N SER A 260 -7.96 -18.84 -32.00
CA SER A 260 -6.68 -19.52 -31.72
C SER A 260 -6.76 -20.47 -30.51
N LEU A 261 -7.89 -20.50 -29.79
CA LEU A 261 -8.10 -21.25 -28.54
C LEU A 261 -7.10 -20.89 -27.44
N GLN A 262 -6.62 -19.64 -27.43
CA GLN A 262 -5.68 -19.14 -26.43
C GLN A 262 -6.43 -18.52 -25.25
N LEU A 263 -6.65 -19.32 -24.21
CA LEU A 263 -7.37 -18.91 -23.00
C LEU A 263 -6.78 -17.66 -22.30
N PRO A 264 -5.44 -17.49 -22.21
CA PRO A 264 -4.85 -16.27 -21.66
C PRO A 264 -5.25 -15.00 -22.44
N VAL A 265 -5.22 -15.07 -23.77
CA VAL A 265 -5.60 -13.95 -24.66
C VAL A 265 -7.07 -13.61 -24.52
N VAL A 266 -7.94 -14.63 -24.50
CA VAL A 266 -9.39 -14.46 -24.31
C VAL A 266 -9.68 -13.76 -22.99
N THR A 267 -9.08 -14.25 -21.90
CA THR A 267 -9.35 -13.74 -20.55
C THR A 267 -8.87 -12.31 -20.40
N ASN A 268 -7.64 -12.01 -20.83
CA ASN A 268 -7.09 -10.65 -20.78
C ASN A 268 -7.86 -9.67 -21.66
N ALA A 269 -8.29 -10.07 -22.86
CA ALA A 269 -9.12 -9.23 -23.72
C ALA A 269 -10.49 -8.93 -23.10
N ILE A 270 -11.14 -9.92 -22.43
CA ILE A 270 -12.40 -9.71 -21.71
C ILE A 270 -12.20 -8.75 -20.54
N ILE A 271 -11.20 -8.98 -19.69
CA ILE A 271 -10.90 -8.12 -18.53
C ILE A 271 -10.61 -6.69 -19.01
N ALA A 272 -9.77 -6.53 -20.03
CA ALA A 272 -9.45 -5.22 -20.60
C ALA A 272 -10.71 -4.52 -21.12
N LEU A 273 -11.54 -5.20 -21.91
CA LEU A 273 -12.80 -4.66 -22.41
C LEU A 273 -13.70 -4.18 -21.27
N VAL A 274 -13.92 -5.01 -20.24
CA VAL A 274 -14.72 -4.64 -19.07
C VAL A 274 -14.17 -3.38 -18.39
N ILE A 275 -12.85 -3.30 -18.18
CA ILE A 275 -12.21 -2.13 -17.56
C ILE A 275 -12.39 -0.86 -18.42
N THR A 276 -12.36 -0.96 -19.75
CA THR A 276 -12.59 0.22 -20.61
C THR A 276 -13.97 0.87 -20.43
N PHE A 277 -14.96 0.13 -19.91
CA PHE A 277 -16.30 0.66 -19.63
C PHE A 277 -16.44 1.26 -18.24
N VAL A 278 -15.50 1.02 -17.33
CA VAL A 278 -15.54 1.54 -15.94
C VAL A 278 -15.71 3.06 -15.90
N PRO A 279 -14.94 3.89 -16.66
CA PRO A 279 -15.15 5.34 -16.70
C PRO A 279 -16.59 5.75 -17.03
N ALA A 280 -17.22 5.09 -18.01
CA ALA A 280 -18.57 5.41 -18.44
C ALA A 280 -19.63 5.00 -17.41
N VAL A 281 -19.42 3.88 -16.70
CA VAL A 281 -20.30 3.44 -15.61
C VAL A 281 -20.19 4.38 -14.41
N LEU A 282 -18.98 4.81 -14.05
CA LEU A 282 -18.77 5.76 -12.96
C LEU A 282 -19.46 7.11 -13.24
N ASP A 283 -19.37 7.62 -14.46
CA ASP A 283 -20.06 8.86 -14.86
C ASP A 283 -21.59 8.69 -14.88
N ARG A 284 -22.09 7.59 -15.46
CA ARG A 284 -23.53 7.36 -15.63
C ARG A 284 -24.26 7.02 -14.34
N ASP A 285 -23.75 6.05 -13.58
CA ASP A 285 -24.47 5.41 -12.48
C ASP A 285 -24.06 6.00 -11.12
N TYR A 286 -22.86 6.58 -11.05
CA TYR A 286 -22.30 7.14 -9.82
C TYR A 286 -22.13 8.67 -9.91
N HIS A 287 -22.38 9.30 -11.07
CA HIS A 287 -22.18 10.74 -11.28
C HIS A 287 -20.75 11.20 -10.92
N ILE A 288 -19.78 10.30 -11.03
CA ILE A 288 -18.36 10.62 -10.85
C ILE A 288 -17.85 11.14 -12.18
N ALA A 289 -17.54 12.43 -12.26
CA ALA A 289 -17.08 13.06 -13.49
C ALA A 289 -15.73 12.50 -13.93
N ILE A 290 -15.73 11.62 -14.95
CA ILE A 290 -14.50 11.11 -15.56
C ILE A 290 -14.28 11.80 -16.91
N GLU A 291 -13.24 12.61 -16.99
CA GLU A 291 -12.90 13.30 -18.22
C GLU A 291 -12.37 12.36 -19.33
N PRO A 292 -12.51 12.71 -20.63
CA PRO A 292 -12.07 11.88 -21.74
C PRO A 292 -10.58 11.50 -21.71
N GLY A 293 -9.71 12.38 -21.17
CA GLY A 293 -8.29 12.12 -21.04
C GLY A 293 -7.99 10.99 -20.06
N LEU A 294 -8.69 10.94 -18.91
CA LEU A 294 -8.58 9.86 -17.94
C LEU A 294 -9.14 8.56 -18.51
N ALA A 295 -10.28 8.60 -19.20
CA ALA A 295 -10.82 7.43 -19.87
C ALA A 295 -9.84 6.87 -20.93
N LEU A 296 -9.19 7.76 -21.69
CA LEU A 296 -8.15 7.39 -22.65
C LEU A 296 -6.93 6.77 -21.96
N TRP A 297 -6.50 7.30 -20.82
CA TRP A 297 -5.36 6.78 -20.06
C TRP A 297 -5.63 5.38 -19.51
N VAL A 298 -6.76 5.18 -18.82
CA VAL A 298 -7.20 3.87 -18.32
C VAL A 298 -7.32 2.86 -19.47
N THR A 299 -7.95 3.27 -20.58
CA THR A 299 -8.10 2.42 -21.76
C THR A 299 -6.75 2.05 -22.36
N SER A 300 -5.82 3.00 -22.46
CA SER A 300 -4.48 2.74 -23.00
C SER A 300 -3.72 1.70 -22.19
N ALA A 301 -3.82 1.75 -20.85
CA ALA A 301 -3.14 0.81 -19.96
C ALA A 301 -3.60 -0.63 -20.23
N VAL A 302 -4.91 -0.90 -20.13
CA VAL A 302 -5.44 -2.25 -20.34
C VAL A 302 -5.37 -2.70 -21.80
N PHE A 303 -5.41 -1.76 -22.74
CA PHE A 303 -5.24 -2.04 -24.16
C PHE A 303 -3.85 -2.60 -24.47
N LEU A 304 -2.79 -1.94 -24.00
CA LEU A 304 -1.42 -2.39 -24.24
C LEU A 304 -1.12 -3.72 -23.56
N HIS A 305 -1.67 -3.94 -22.36
CA HIS A 305 -1.53 -5.21 -21.63
C HIS A 305 -2.22 -6.37 -22.39
N ALA A 306 -3.43 -6.15 -22.91
CA ALA A 306 -4.12 -7.14 -23.75
C ALA A 306 -3.38 -7.43 -25.07
N LEU A 307 -2.75 -6.44 -25.70
CA LEU A 307 -1.87 -6.67 -26.85
C LEU A 307 -0.59 -7.43 -26.47
N GLY A 308 -0.08 -7.22 -25.25
CA GLY A 308 1.01 -7.99 -24.65
C GLY A 308 0.74 -9.49 -24.73
N THR A 309 -0.38 -9.90 -24.14
CA THR A 309 -0.81 -11.32 -24.13
C THR A 309 -1.10 -11.88 -25.53
N ALA A 310 -1.53 -11.03 -26.47
CA ALA A 310 -1.72 -11.42 -27.88
C ALA A 310 -0.41 -11.58 -28.68
N GLY A 311 0.76 -11.48 -28.03
CA GLY A 311 2.07 -11.82 -28.58
C GLY A 311 3.13 -10.72 -28.48
N LEU A 312 2.80 -9.52 -27.98
CA LEU A 312 3.80 -8.46 -27.84
C LEU A 312 4.76 -8.66 -26.67
N TYR A 313 4.39 -9.45 -25.66
CA TYR A 313 5.33 -9.86 -24.60
C TYR A 313 6.50 -10.66 -25.18
N ASP A 314 6.21 -11.60 -26.08
CA ASP A 314 7.24 -12.39 -26.74
C ASP A 314 8.03 -11.58 -27.78
N ALA A 315 7.38 -10.62 -28.43
CA ALA A 315 7.97 -9.89 -29.55
C ALA A 315 8.87 -8.71 -29.12
N ILE A 316 8.60 -8.08 -27.96
CA ILE A 316 9.26 -6.84 -27.54
C ILE A 316 9.70 -6.97 -26.08
N ALA A 317 11.00 -7.14 -25.85
CA ALA A 317 11.60 -7.44 -24.55
C ALA A 317 11.33 -6.43 -23.40
N ARG A 318 10.80 -5.24 -23.68
CA ARG A 318 10.44 -4.23 -22.66
C ARG A 318 8.96 -3.87 -22.69
N TRP A 319 8.15 -4.63 -23.43
CA TRP A 319 6.71 -4.40 -23.50
C TRP A 319 6.08 -4.56 -22.12
N ASP A 320 6.50 -5.59 -21.42
CA ASP A 320 6.01 -5.93 -20.10
C ASP A 320 6.30 -4.83 -19.05
N ASN A 321 7.57 -4.44 -18.92
CA ASN A 321 7.99 -3.26 -18.16
C ASN A 321 7.14 -2.00 -18.45
N LEU A 322 6.83 -1.74 -19.73
CA LEU A 322 6.02 -0.60 -20.15
C LEU A 322 4.57 -0.74 -19.67
N THR A 323 3.97 -1.92 -19.83
CA THR A 323 2.60 -2.17 -19.40
C THR A 323 2.46 -2.13 -17.88
N HIS A 324 3.40 -2.69 -17.13
CA HIS A 324 3.43 -2.62 -15.66
C HIS A 324 3.58 -1.17 -15.18
N THR A 325 4.52 -0.41 -15.76
CA THR A 325 4.65 1.02 -15.44
C THR A 325 3.36 1.80 -15.71
N LEU A 326 2.75 1.61 -16.89
CA LEU A 326 1.55 2.35 -17.27
C LEU A 326 0.34 1.95 -16.42
N SER A 327 0.12 0.65 -16.20
CA SER A 327 -0.95 0.14 -15.33
C SER A 327 -0.79 0.62 -13.90
N ALA A 328 0.43 0.61 -13.35
CA ALA A 328 0.71 1.14 -12.02
C ALA A 328 0.41 2.63 -11.91
N THR A 329 0.59 3.41 -12.97
CA THR A 329 0.21 4.83 -12.94
C THR A 329 -1.32 5.01 -12.83
N VAL A 330 -2.11 4.12 -13.44
CA VAL A 330 -3.57 4.12 -13.28
C VAL A 330 -3.97 3.69 -11.86
N VAL A 331 -3.35 2.66 -11.32
CA VAL A 331 -3.58 2.21 -9.92
C VAL A 331 -3.20 3.31 -8.92
N ALA A 332 -2.05 3.98 -9.14
CA ALA A 332 -1.61 5.12 -8.35
C ALA A 332 -2.64 6.25 -8.37
N ALA A 333 -3.17 6.57 -9.56
CA ALA A 333 -4.17 7.60 -9.73
C ALA A 333 -5.47 7.27 -8.99
N ALA A 334 -5.93 6.01 -9.05
CA ALA A 334 -7.10 5.56 -8.31
C ALA A 334 -6.90 5.64 -6.79
N GLY A 335 -5.72 5.20 -6.29
CA GLY A 335 -5.36 5.29 -4.88
C GLY A 335 -5.28 6.73 -4.37
N TYR A 336 -4.64 7.61 -5.13
CA TYR A 336 -4.59 9.04 -4.85
C TYR A 336 -5.99 9.65 -4.82
N ALA A 337 -6.81 9.37 -5.84
CA ALA A 337 -8.15 9.93 -5.94
C ALA A 337 -9.04 9.50 -4.78
N THR A 338 -8.95 8.23 -4.38
CA THR A 338 -9.67 7.68 -3.22
C THR A 338 -9.26 8.36 -1.93
N LEU A 339 -7.96 8.48 -1.67
CA LEU A 339 -7.48 9.11 -0.44
C LEU A 339 -7.82 10.59 -0.39
N ARG A 340 -7.67 11.31 -1.51
CA ARG A 340 -8.05 12.73 -1.60
C ARG A 340 -9.56 12.91 -1.42
N ALA A 341 -10.40 12.01 -1.93
CA ALA A 341 -11.84 12.07 -1.69
C ALA A 341 -12.22 11.87 -0.22
N ILE A 342 -11.59 10.91 0.47
CA ILE A 342 -11.76 10.73 1.93
C ILE A 342 -11.30 11.97 2.70
N HIS A 343 -10.18 12.57 2.27
CA HIS A 343 -9.64 13.79 2.86
C HIS A 343 -10.61 14.98 2.71
N LEU A 344 -11.18 15.18 1.52
CA LEU A 344 -12.15 16.25 1.26
C LEU A 344 -13.48 16.05 2.00
N HIS A 345 -13.91 14.80 2.19
CA HIS A 345 -15.14 14.48 2.91
C HIS A 345 -14.99 14.64 4.44
N GLY A 346 -13.80 14.38 5.00
CA GLY A 346 -13.56 14.41 6.45
C GLY A 346 -13.06 15.76 6.96
N ARG A 347 -13.89 16.51 7.72
CA ARG A 347 -13.52 17.78 8.37
C ARG A 347 -12.31 17.70 9.34
N ASP A 348 -11.87 16.50 9.70
CA ASP A 348 -10.84 16.22 10.71
C ASP A 348 -9.53 15.60 10.15
N ILE A 349 -9.47 15.23 8.87
CA ILE A 349 -8.29 14.55 8.30
C ILE A 349 -7.53 15.59 7.47
N HIS A 350 -6.28 15.92 7.83
CA HIS A 350 -5.42 16.80 7.03
C HIS A 350 -4.14 16.07 6.62
N LEU A 351 -3.96 15.89 5.31
CA LEU A 351 -2.83 15.18 4.72
C LEU A 351 -1.85 16.14 4.07
N PRO A 352 -0.62 16.30 4.59
CA PRO A 352 0.39 17.09 3.91
C PRO A 352 0.83 16.41 2.59
N ARG A 353 1.32 17.19 1.62
CA ARG A 353 1.74 16.70 0.29
C ARG A 353 2.68 15.48 0.34
N TRP A 354 3.66 15.48 1.25
CA TRP A 354 4.58 14.36 1.41
C TRP A 354 3.88 13.07 1.88
N ALA A 355 2.79 13.18 2.65
CA ALA A 355 2.03 12.02 3.11
C ALA A 355 1.18 11.45 1.98
N LEU A 356 0.61 12.30 1.11
CA LEU A 356 -0.07 11.84 -0.11
C LEU A 356 0.91 11.15 -1.06
N PHE A 357 2.11 11.71 -1.23
CA PHE A 357 3.19 11.08 -2.01
C PHE A 357 3.52 9.70 -1.43
N GLY A 358 3.85 9.64 -0.14
CA GLY A 358 4.24 8.40 0.53
C GLY A 358 3.14 7.35 0.50
N PHE A 359 1.88 7.76 0.74
CA PHE A 359 0.72 6.87 0.64
C PHE A 359 0.56 6.32 -0.77
N THR A 360 0.71 7.15 -1.82
CA THR A 360 0.56 6.68 -3.21
C THR A 360 1.58 5.59 -3.53
N VAL A 361 2.83 5.77 -3.12
CA VAL A 361 3.88 4.76 -3.30
C VAL A 361 3.58 3.49 -2.51
N VAL A 362 3.20 3.61 -1.24
CA VAL A 362 2.83 2.47 -0.39
C VAL A 362 1.63 1.73 -0.98
N PHE A 363 0.59 2.44 -1.38
CA PHE A 363 -0.61 1.88 -1.97
C PHE A 363 -0.29 1.07 -3.22
N VAL A 364 0.51 1.60 -4.15
CA VAL A 364 0.87 0.88 -5.38
C VAL A 364 1.74 -0.34 -5.08
N LEU A 365 2.71 -0.23 -4.16
CA LEU A 365 3.51 -1.39 -3.74
C LEU A 365 2.62 -2.49 -3.12
N SER A 366 1.68 -2.12 -2.25
CA SER A 366 0.72 -3.06 -1.66
C SER A 366 -0.17 -3.69 -2.73
N MET A 367 -0.68 -2.88 -3.68
CA MET A 367 -1.52 -3.38 -4.77
C MET A 367 -0.75 -4.27 -5.73
N GLY A 368 0.54 -4.01 -5.96
CA GLY A 368 1.44 -4.91 -6.68
C GLY A 368 1.51 -6.26 -6.00
N VAL A 369 1.79 -6.32 -4.69
CA VAL A 369 1.74 -7.58 -3.92
C VAL A 369 0.39 -8.28 -4.04
N VAL A 370 -0.72 -7.55 -3.94
CA VAL A 370 -2.07 -8.12 -4.09
C VAL A 370 -2.29 -8.71 -5.49
N TRP A 371 -1.78 -8.05 -6.52
CA TRP A 371 -1.85 -8.52 -7.90
C TRP A 371 -1.08 -9.83 -8.09
N GLU A 372 0.17 -9.91 -7.61
CA GLU A 372 0.99 -11.14 -7.68
C GLU A 372 0.31 -12.31 -6.96
N ILE A 373 -0.25 -12.08 -5.76
CA ILE A 373 -1.00 -13.11 -5.04
C ILE A 373 -2.22 -13.55 -5.85
N PHE A 374 -2.93 -12.60 -6.46
CA PHE A 374 -4.12 -12.88 -7.26
C PHE A 374 -3.79 -13.77 -8.47
N GLU A 375 -2.74 -13.42 -9.22
CA GLU A 375 -2.25 -14.23 -10.35
C GLU A 375 -1.86 -15.63 -9.89
N PHE A 376 -1.05 -15.72 -8.84
CA PHE A 376 -0.66 -17.00 -8.25
C PHE A 376 -1.87 -17.86 -7.86
N VAL A 377 -2.85 -17.29 -7.19
CA VAL A 377 -4.05 -18.04 -6.76
C VAL A 377 -4.89 -18.49 -7.95
N VAL A 378 -5.05 -17.64 -8.97
CA VAL A 378 -5.79 -17.97 -10.19
C VAL A 378 -5.10 -19.10 -10.96
N ASP A 379 -3.79 -19.01 -11.15
CA ASP A 379 -3.00 -20.01 -11.87
C ASP A 379 -2.96 -21.35 -11.13
N GLN A 380 -2.76 -21.34 -9.81
CA GLN A 380 -2.83 -22.55 -8.99
C GLN A 380 -4.24 -23.16 -9.02
N GLY A 381 -5.28 -22.33 -9.04
CA GLY A 381 -6.66 -22.77 -9.21
C GLY A 381 -6.91 -23.44 -10.57
N ALA A 382 -6.37 -22.88 -11.66
CA ALA A 382 -6.45 -23.46 -12.99
C ALA A 382 -5.78 -24.85 -13.05
N LEU A 383 -4.59 -24.98 -12.47
CA LEU A 383 -3.86 -26.25 -12.38
C LEU A 383 -4.65 -27.31 -11.60
N LEU A 384 -5.31 -26.94 -10.51
CA LEU A 384 -6.18 -27.84 -9.74
C LEU A 384 -7.40 -28.34 -10.55
N LEU A 385 -7.88 -27.51 -11.49
CA LEU A 385 -8.98 -27.85 -12.39
C LEU A 385 -8.52 -28.56 -13.66
N GLY A 386 -7.21 -28.77 -13.84
CA GLY A 386 -6.63 -29.38 -15.04
C GLY A 386 -6.72 -28.48 -16.28
N VAL A 387 -6.83 -27.16 -16.10
CA VAL A 387 -6.83 -26.15 -17.16
C VAL A 387 -5.49 -25.45 -17.18
N GLU A 388 -5.07 -24.98 -18.37
CA GLU A 388 -3.85 -24.19 -18.50
C GLU A 388 -3.95 -22.88 -17.69
N PRO A 389 -2.87 -22.47 -16.98
CA PRO A 389 -2.77 -21.17 -16.33
C PRO A 389 -3.12 -20.03 -17.28
N VAL A 390 -3.86 -19.04 -16.77
CA VAL A 390 -4.52 -18.02 -17.60
C VAL A 390 -3.82 -16.67 -17.50
N LEU A 391 -3.21 -16.37 -16.35
CA LEU A 391 -2.44 -15.14 -16.13
C LEU A 391 -0.94 -15.43 -16.29
N ALA A 392 -0.51 -16.66 -15.96
CA ALA A 392 0.80 -17.25 -16.24
C ALA A 392 1.98 -16.42 -15.70
N GLN A 393 2.18 -16.46 -14.38
CA GLN A 393 3.32 -15.81 -13.71
C GLN A 393 4.66 -16.46 -14.10
N HIS A 394 5.65 -15.68 -14.56
CA HIS A 394 6.90 -16.21 -15.16
C HIS A 394 8.10 -16.29 -14.19
N GLY A 395 7.85 -16.69 -12.95
CA GLY A 395 8.89 -16.89 -11.94
C GLY A 395 9.25 -15.63 -11.14
N ILE A 396 10.29 -15.69 -10.31
CA ILE A 396 10.55 -14.63 -9.33
C ILE A 396 11.19 -13.38 -9.98
N ASP A 397 12.01 -13.57 -11.01
CA ASP A 397 12.62 -12.44 -11.71
C ASP A 397 11.55 -11.54 -12.34
N ASP A 398 10.53 -12.14 -12.95
CA ASP A 398 9.36 -11.48 -13.54
C ASP A 398 8.60 -10.66 -12.48
N THR A 399 8.10 -11.33 -11.45
CA THR A 399 7.41 -10.70 -10.31
C THR A 399 8.16 -9.53 -9.70
N ILE A 400 9.47 -9.66 -9.44
CA ILE A 400 10.22 -8.56 -8.81
C ILE A 400 10.44 -7.40 -9.79
N VAL A 401 10.70 -7.68 -11.07
CA VAL A 401 10.85 -6.65 -12.10
C VAL A 401 9.54 -5.90 -12.31
N ASP A 402 8.40 -6.60 -12.28
CA ASP A 402 7.07 -5.99 -12.32
C ASP A 402 6.84 -5.05 -11.15
N MET A 403 7.17 -5.49 -9.93
CA MET A 403 7.08 -4.63 -8.75
C MET A 403 7.99 -3.40 -8.83
N LEU A 404 9.17 -3.52 -9.44
CA LEU A 404 10.08 -2.38 -9.68
C LEU A 404 9.46 -1.36 -10.66
N PHE A 405 8.92 -1.82 -11.80
CA PHE A 405 8.26 -0.93 -12.76
C PHE A 405 6.92 -0.38 -12.24
N ASN A 406 6.23 -1.13 -11.39
CA ASN A 406 5.08 -0.63 -10.64
C ASN A 406 5.47 0.51 -9.70
N THR A 407 6.61 0.37 -9.00
CA THR A 407 7.16 1.43 -8.13
C THR A 407 7.54 2.67 -8.95
N LEU A 408 8.11 2.50 -10.14
CA LEU A 408 8.39 3.60 -11.05
C LEU A 408 7.10 4.34 -11.44
N GLY A 409 6.06 3.61 -11.84
CA GLY A 409 4.75 4.18 -12.14
C GLY A 409 4.14 4.95 -10.94
N ALA A 410 4.30 4.40 -9.73
CA ALA A 410 3.88 5.05 -8.50
C ALA A 410 4.61 6.38 -8.28
N ILE A 411 5.93 6.44 -8.46
CA ILE A 411 6.75 7.65 -8.29
C ILE A 411 6.36 8.72 -9.31
N ILE A 412 6.12 8.33 -10.57
CA ILE A 412 5.65 9.23 -11.64
C ILE A 412 4.36 9.93 -11.19
N VAL A 413 3.37 9.17 -10.74
CA VAL A 413 2.08 9.73 -10.32
C VAL A 413 2.15 10.45 -8.98
N ALA A 414 2.92 9.95 -8.02
CA ALA A 414 3.09 10.62 -6.74
C ALA A 414 3.75 12.00 -6.92
N THR A 415 4.62 12.16 -7.93
CA THR A 415 5.29 13.43 -8.26
C THR A 415 4.40 14.39 -9.06
N TRP A 416 3.67 13.89 -10.07
CA TRP A 416 2.94 14.74 -11.02
C TRP A 416 1.40 14.64 -10.96
N GLY A 417 0.86 13.56 -10.39
CA GLY A 417 -0.58 13.24 -10.35
C GLY A 417 -1.41 14.12 -9.43
N THR A 418 -0.77 14.82 -8.49
CA THR A 418 -1.43 15.79 -7.60
C THR A 418 -2.15 16.92 -8.34
N VAL A 419 -1.77 17.18 -9.59
CA VAL A 419 -2.33 18.27 -10.40
C VAL A 419 -3.55 17.85 -11.23
N TYR A 420 -3.69 16.55 -11.54
CA TYR A 420 -4.63 16.06 -12.57
C TYR A 420 -5.86 15.31 -12.03
N LEU A 421 -5.87 14.95 -10.75
CA LEU A 421 -6.91 14.11 -10.16
C LEU A 421 -7.90 14.89 -9.30
N THR A 422 -7.80 16.22 -9.35
CA THR A 422 -8.56 17.15 -8.50
C THR A 422 -10.07 17.00 -8.68
N GLU A 423 -10.57 17.08 -9.91
CA GLU A 423 -12.01 16.97 -10.22
C GLU A 423 -12.59 15.60 -9.83
N VAL A 424 -11.87 14.53 -10.12
CA VAL A 424 -12.30 13.16 -9.78
C VAL A 424 -12.41 12.98 -8.28
N SER A 425 -11.41 13.46 -7.52
CA SER A 425 -11.46 13.36 -6.05
C SER A 425 -12.57 14.21 -5.44
N GLU A 426 -12.85 15.39 -5.98
CA GLU A 426 -13.95 16.26 -5.52
C GLU A 426 -15.31 15.64 -5.80
N SER A 427 -15.50 15.09 -7.01
CA SER A 427 -16.72 14.38 -7.38
C SER A 427 -16.93 13.12 -6.54
N LEU A 428 -15.87 12.34 -6.28
CA LEU A 428 -15.91 11.18 -5.39
C LEU A 428 -16.22 11.59 -3.94
N ALA A 429 -15.66 12.71 -3.46
CA ALA A 429 -15.96 13.23 -2.12
C ALA A 429 -17.44 13.64 -1.98
N ALA A 430 -17.99 14.36 -2.97
CA ALA A 430 -19.39 14.74 -2.99
C ALA A 430 -20.32 13.53 -3.01
N GLN A 431 -19.93 12.46 -3.72
CA GLN A 431 -20.71 11.23 -3.71
C GLN A 431 -20.67 10.53 -2.34
N LEU A 432 -19.49 10.43 -1.71
CA LEU A 432 -19.37 9.88 -0.34
C LEU A 432 -20.24 10.68 0.65
N GLU A 433 -20.28 12.00 0.52
CA GLU A 433 -21.15 12.87 1.32
C GLU A 433 -22.63 12.58 1.09
N SER A 434 -23.08 12.48 -0.16
CA SER A 434 -24.48 12.18 -0.46
C SER A 434 -24.96 10.81 0.07
N ARG A 435 -24.05 9.83 0.19
CA ARG A 435 -24.40 8.45 0.61
C ARG A 435 -24.24 8.20 2.10
N PHE A 436 -23.29 8.88 2.75
CA PHE A 436 -22.91 8.60 4.15
C PHE A 436 -23.00 9.82 5.07
N GLY A 437 -23.20 11.02 4.53
CA GLY A 437 -23.53 12.21 5.31
C GLY A 437 -24.91 12.04 5.92
N VAL A 438 -24.95 11.96 7.26
CA VAL A 438 -26.22 12.12 7.99
C VAL A 438 -26.65 13.57 7.78
N ASP A 439 -27.83 13.77 7.20
CA ASP A 439 -28.51 15.07 7.17
C ASP A 439 -28.54 15.62 8.60
N GLU A 440 -27.70 16.61 8.91
CA GLU A 440 -27.78 17.40 10.15
C GLU A 440 -29.05 18.30 10.17
N SER A 441 -30.02 18.08 9.26
CA SER A 441 -31.27 18.84 9.22
C SER A 441 -32.35 18.34 10.19
N ASP A 442 -32.14 17.22 10.90
CA ASP A 442 -33.12 16.63 11.82
C ASP A 442 -32.63 16.53 13.29
N ALA A 443 -31.91 17.55 13.80
CA ALA A 443 -31.58 17.68 15.24
C ALA A 443 -32.01 19.02 15.84
#